data_AF-A0A0D7DX24-F1
#
_entry.id   AF-A0A0D7DX24-F1
#
_cell.length_a   1.000
_cell.length_b   1.000
_cell.length_c   1.000
_cell.angle_alpha   90.00
_cell.angle_beta   90.00
_cell.angle_gamma   90.00
#
_symmetry.space_group_name_H-M   'P 1'
#
loop_
_entity.id
_entity.type
_entity.pdbx_description
1 polymer ?
#
loop_
_entity_poly.entity_id
_entity_poly.type
_entity_poly.pdbx_seq_one_letter_code
_entity_poly.pdbx_strand_id
1 'polypeptide(L)'
;TGEEQREAYELLDYHQIIDHERYRHASLSKRSMFWFYLWGGGRFVFWVMALLSPVIWAWLSWVLDGEFTANLWMFAKETTWYLTVPLACWAIGSLVVNKFTNWVVLPSKGPLWEFNRRTGMVTIFDYDNMG
;
A
#
# COMPACT_ATOMS: atom_id res chain seq x y z
N THR A 1 -32.62 14.71 6.06
CA THR A 1 -32.72 15.84 5.09
C THR A 1 -31.53 15.82 4.16
N GLY A 2 -31.54 16.49 3.00
CA GLY A 2 -30.38 16.49 2.07
C GLY A 2 -29.08 17.03 2.68
N GLU A 3 -29.17 17.88 3.70
CA GLU A 3 -28.03 18.42 4.43
C GLU A 3 -27.40 17.43 5.42
N GLU A 4 -28.19 16.64 6.16
CA GLU A 4 -27.66 15.57 7.03
C GLU A 4 -26.90 14.51 6.24
N GLN A 5 -27.36 14.20 5.03
CA GLN A 5 -26.63 13.27 4.16
C GLN A 5 -25.30 13.87 3.71
N ARG A 6 -25.26 15.18 3.38
CA ARG A 6 -24.01 15.89 3.05
C ARG A 6 -23.04 15.90 4.23
N GLU A 7 -23.51 16.23 5.43
CA GLU A 7 -22.68 16.19 6.64
C GLU A 7 -22.16 14.78 6.92
N ALA A 8 -22.98 13.75 6.72
CA ALA A 8 -22.54 12.36 6.87
C ALA A 8 -21.48 11.97 5.83
N TYR A 9 -21.60 12.44 4.58
CA TYR A 9 -20.58 12.22 3.54
C TYR A 9 -19.30 13.03 3.81
N GLU A 10 -19.41 14.25 4.30
CA GLU A 10 -18.26 15.09 4.70
C GLU A 10 -17.52 14.52 5.91
N LEU A 11 -18.26 13.87 6.82
CA LEU A 11 -17.71 13.09 7.92
C LEU A 11 -17.06 11.78 7.46
N LEU A 12 -17.43 11.23 6.31
CA LEU A 12 -16.89 9.98 5.76
C LEU A 12 -15.70 10.22 4.82
N ASP A 13 -15.64 11.38 4.15
CA ASP A 13 -14.59 11.72 3.18
C ASP A 13 -13.39 12.40 3.85
N TYR A 14 -12.55 11.55 4.43
CA TYR A 14 -11.39 11.99 5.21
C TYR A 14 -10.20 12.49 4.37
N HIS A 15 -10.18 12.22 3.05
CA HIS A 15 -8.96 12.36 2.24
C HIS A 15 -9.09 13.40 1.13
N GLN A 16 -10.25 13.56 0.50
CA GLN A 16 -10.41 14.52 -0.59
C GLN A 16 -11.81 15.12 -0.55
N ILE A 17 -11.92 16.39 -0.17
CA ILE A 17 -13.20 17.12 -0.35
C ILE A 17 -13.08 17.94 -1.62
N ILE A 18 -13.90 17.57 -2.61
CA ILE A 18 -14.04 18.29 -3.86
C ILE A 18 -15.42 18.92 -3.85
N ASP A 19 -15.46 20.22 -3.57
CA ASP A 19 -16.68 21.01 -3.60
C ASP A 19 -16.57 22.15 -4.62
N HIS A 20 -17.71 22.71 -4.99
CA HIS A 20 -17.79 23.86 -5.87
C HIS A 20 -17.13 25.12 -5.28
N GLU A 21 -16.96 25.18 -3.96
CA GLU A 21 -16.32 26.30 -3.26
C GLU A 21 -14.85 26.05 -2.90
N ARG A 22 -14.47 24.80 -2.59
CA ARG A 22 -13.16 24.45 -2.07
C ARG A 22 -12.66 23.10 -2.60
N TYR A 23 -11.36 23.00 -2.84
CA TYR A 23 -10.67 21.73 -3.03
C TYR A 23 -9.76 21.48 -1.84
N ARG A 24 -9.91 20.33 -1.18
CA ARG A 24 -9.14 19.97 0.01
C ARG A 24 -8.51 18.60 -0.17
N HIS A 25 -7.22 18.49 0.13
CA HIS A 25 -6.50 17.23 0.09
C HIS A 25 -5.87 16.89 1.44
N ALA A 26 -6.07 15.66 1.90
CA ALA A 26 -5.40 15.09 3.06
C ALA A 26 -4.68 13.80 2.65
N SER A 27 -3.47 13.59 3.20
CA SER A 27 -2.72 12.35 3.00
C SER A 27 -3.38 11.19 3.73
N LEU A 28 -3.06 9.95 3.34
CA LEU A 28 -3.43 8.77 4.11
C LEU A 28 -2.66 8.70 5.43
N SER A 29 -3.28 8.13 6.47
CA SER A 29 -2.57 7.87 7.72
C SER A 29 -1.37 6.94 7.49
N LYS A 30 -0.27 7.12 8.25
CA LYS A 30 0.92 6.25 8.16
C LYS A 30 0.58 4.76 8.36
N ARG A 31 -0.44 4.47 9.20
CA ARG A 31 -0.93 3.10 9.43
C ARG A 31 -1.64 2.53 8.21
N SER A 32 -2.52 3.31 7.57
CA SER A 32 -3.18 2.94 6.33
C SER A 32 -2.15 2.62 5.25
N MET A 33 -1.15 3.50 5.12
CA MET A 33 -0.06 3.35 4.16
C MET A 33 0.75 2.08 4.39
N PHE A 34 1.07 1.76 5.65
CA PHE A 34 1.74 0.50 6.02
C PHE A 34 0.96 -0.74 5.55
N TRP A 35 -0.36 -0.80 5.79
CA TRP A 35 -1.18 -1.93 5.35
C TRP A 35 -1.29 -2.03 3.83
N PHE A 36 -1.38 -0.91 3.13
CA PHE A 36 -1.34 -0.89 1.67
C PHE A 36 0.02 -1.34 1.12
N TYR A 37 1.13 -1.01 1.77
CA TYR A 37 2.45 -1.55 1.42
C TYR A 37 2.52 -3.06 1.68
N LEU A 38 1.98 -3.55 2.78
CA LEU A 38 1.96 -4.99 3.08
C LEU A 38 1.14 -5.76 2.02
N TRP A 39 -0.02 -5.23 1.64
CA TRP A 39 -0.90 -5.83 0.64
C TRP A 39 -0.38 -5.73 -0.79
N GLY A 40 -0.14 -4.50 -1.27
CA GLY A 40 0.29 -4.24 -2.65
C GLY A 40 1.77 -4.55 -2.86
N GLY A 41 2.62 -4.13 -1.91
CA GLY A 41 4.06 -4.40 -1.94
C GLY A 41 4.38 -5.88 -1.79
N GLY A 42 3.70 -6.60 -0.88
CA GLY A 42 3.84 -8.06 -0.76
C GLY A 42 3.51 -8.78 -2.07
N ARG A 43 2.40 -8.42 -2.71
CA ARG A 43 2.01 -8.96 -4.03
C ARG A 43 3.06 -8.65 -5.10
N PHE A 44 3.50 -7.40 -5.19
CA PHE A 44 4.48 -6.97 -6.17
C PHE A 44 5.80 -7.74 -6.01
N VAL A 45 6.34 -7.77 -4.80
CA VAL A 45 7.59 -8.48 -4.48
C VAL A 45 7.47 -9.97 -4.78
N PHE A 46 6.34 -10.60 -4.39
CA PHE A 46 6.10 -12.02 -4.69
C PHE A 46 6.21 -12.30 -6.19
N TRP A 47 5.49 -11.55 -7.03
CA TRP A 47 5.50 -11.77 -8.48
C TRP A 47 6.85 -11.46 -9.11
N VAL A 48 7.53 -10.39 -8.69
CA VAL A 48 8.88 -10.07 -9.17
C VAL A 48 9.85 -11.21 -8.84
N MET A 49 9.87 -11.68 -7.59
CA MET A 49 10.76 -12.77 -7.19
C MET A 49 10.41 -14.09 -7.88
N ALA A 50 9.12 -14.41 -8.00
CA ALA A 50 8.66 -15.63 -8.67
C ALA A 50 9.04 -15.64 -10.16
N LEU A 51 8.93 -14.49 -10.84
CA LEU A 51 9.31 -14.36 -12.25
C LEU A 51 10.83 -14.35 -12.47
N LEU A 52 11.60 -13.81 -11.53
CA LEU A 52 13.07 -13.83 -11.59
C LEU A 52 13.66 -15.19 -11.22
N SER A 53 12.98 -15.98 -10.38
CA SER A 53 13.42 -17.31 -9.94
C SER A 53 13.86 -18.25 -11.08
N PRO A 54 13.08 -18.46 -12.17
CA PRO A 54 13.53 -19.31 -13.29
C PRO A 54 14.74 -18.73 -14.04
N VAL A 55 14.88 -17.40 -14.11
CA VAL A 55 16.04 -16.75 -14.74
C VAL A 55 17.29 -16.97 -13.91
N ILE A 56 17.18 -16.82 -12.59
CA ILE A 56 18.26 -17.08 -11.64
C ILE A 56 18.65 -18.56 -11.71
N TRP A 57 17.67 -19.47 -11.75
CA TRP A 57 17.93 -20.90 -11.91
C TRP A 57 18.66 -21.22 -13.22
N ALA A 58 18.20 -20.68 -14.35
CA ALA A 58 18.83 -20.91 -15.64
C ALA A 58 20.31 -20.49 -15.62
N TRP A 59 20.60 -19.32 -15.06
CA TRP A 59 21.98 -18.84 -14.89
C TRP A 59 22.78 -19.74 -13.94
N LEU A 60 22.21 -20.09 -12.78
CA LEU A 60 22.88 -20.92 -11.77
C LEU A 60 23.18 -22.34 -12.30
N SER A 61 22.25 -22.92 -13.06
CA SER A 61 22.40 -24.25 -13.69
C SER A 61 23.51 -24.31 -14.74
N TRP A 62 23.88 -23.15 -15.31
CA TRP A 62 24.98 -23.03 -16.26
C TRP A 62 26.34 -22.87 -15.58
N VAL A 63 26.37 -22.27 -14.38
CA VAL A 63 27.60 -21.97 -13.63
C VAL A 63 27.96 -23.09 -12.64
N LEU A 64 26.97 -23.75 -12.04
CA LEU A 64 27.21 -24.79 -11.05
C LEU A 64 27.53 -26.13 -11.71
N ASP A 65 28.74 -26.62 -11.47
CA ASP A 65 29.09 -28.01 -11.73
C ASP A 65 28.42 -28.92 -10.68
N GLY A 66 27.79 -30.01 -11.12
CA GLY A 66 27.18 -31.00 -10.22
C GLY A 66 25.94 -31.69 -10.82
N GLU A 67 25.33 -32.56 -10.03
CA GLU A 67 24.10 -33.22 -10.43
C GLU A 67 22.94 -32.22 -10.52
N PHE A 68 22.37 -32.09 -11.72
CA PHE A 68 21.27 -31.16 -12.00
C PHE A 68 20.10 -31.31 -11.01
N THR A 69 19.72 -32.55 -10.71
CA THR A 69 18.60 -32.87 -9.80
C THR A 69 18.86 -32.42 -8.37
N ALA A 70 20.09 -32.62 -7.86
CA ALA A 70 20.48 -32.21 -6.53
C ALA A 70 20.49 -30.68 -6.40
N ASN A 71 21.08 -29.99 -7.38
CA ASN A 71 21.12 -28.53 -7.43
C ASN A 71 19.72 -27.92 -7.56
N LEU A 72 18.85 -28.52 -8.37
CA LEU A 72 17.46 -28.09 -8.52
C LEU A 72 16.68 -28.23 -7.21
N TRP A 73 16.87 -29.34 -6.49
CA TRP A 73 16.21 -29.57 -5.22
C TRP A 73 16.62 -28.56 -4.16
N MET A 74 17.92 -28.26 -4.06
CA MET A 74 18.43 -27.21 -3.17
C MET A 74 17.85 -25.84 -3.54
N PHE A 75 17.87 -25.49 -4.83
CA PHE A 75 17.30 -24.23 -5.30
C PHE A 75 15.80 -24.11 -5.02
N ALA A 76 15.03 -25.18 -5.22
CA ALA A 76 13.60 -25.21 -4.94
C ALA A 76 13.30 -25.02 -3.44
N LYS A 77 14.12 -25.62 -2.57
CA LYS A 77 14.01 -25.44 -1.13
C LYS A 77 14.26 -23.98 -0.73
N GLU A 78 15.33 -23.37 -1.23
CA GLU A 78 15.62 -21.95 -0.96
C GLU A 78 14.54 -21.03 -1.53
N THR A 79 14.04 -21.35 -2.72
CA THR A 79 12.94 -20.63 -3.39
C THR A 79 11.65 -20.65 -2.61
N THR A 80 11.35 -21.79 -1.99
CA THR A 80 10.19 -21.90 -1.11
C THR A 80 10.31 -20.93 0.07
N TRP A 81 11.48 -20.86 0.71
CA TRP A 81 11.67 -20.00 1.88
C TRP A 81 11.54 -18.51 1.54
N TYR A 82 12.24 -18.04 0.52
CA TYR A 82 12.21 -16.60 0.19
C TYR A 82 10.88 -16.14 -0.44
N LEU A 83 10.13 -17.03 -1.10
CA LEU A 83 8.79 -16.69 -1.63
C LEU A 83 7.70 -16.73 -0.56
N THR A 84 7.89 -17.52 0.51
CA THR A 84 6.91 -17.63 1.60
C THR A 84 6.73 -16.30 2.33
N VAL A 85 7.80 -15.54 2.54
CA VAL A 85 7.74 -14.24 3.23
C VAL A 85 6.85 -13.21 2.51
N PRO A 86 7.08 -12.86 1.22
CA PRO A 86 6.23 -11.93 0.51
C PRO A 86 4.81 -12.48 0.29
N LEU A 87 4.63 -13.80 0.17
CA LEU A 87 3.31 -14.42 0.12
C LEU A 87 2.54 -14.24 1.43
N ALA A 88 3.20 -14.43 2.58
CA ALA A 88 2.62 -14.20 3.89
C ALA A 88 2.26 -12.72 4.09
N CYS A 89 3.14 -11.79 3.70
CA CYS A 89 2.86 -10.35 3.72
C CYS A 89 1.62 -10.01 2.87
N TRP A 90 1.54 -10.56 1.65
CA TRP A 90 0.39 -10.35 0.77
C TRP A 90 -0.90 -10.92 1.37
N ALA A 91 -0.85 -12.14 1.91
CA ALA A 91 -2.00 -12.78 2.54
C ALA A 91 -2.51 -12.00 3.77
N ILE A 92 -1.60 -11.61 4.67
CA ILE A 92 -1.93 -10.83 5.86
C ILE A 92 -2.46 -9.45 5.45
N GLY A 93 -1.81 -8.77 4.52
CA GLY A 93 -2.25 -7.47 4.02
C GLY A 93 -3.64 -7.56 3.37
N SER A 94 -3.88 -8.60 2.58
CA SER A 94 -5.18 -8.83 1.93
C SER A 94 -6.28 -9.09 2.96
N LEU A 95 -5.99 -9.88 3.98
CA LEU A 95 -6.94 -10.15 5.06
C LEU A 95 -7.29 -8.86 5.81
N VAL A 96 -6.29 -8.07 6.18
CA VAL A 96 -6.51 -6.85 6.97
C VAL A 96 -7.23 -5.77 6.18
N VAL A 97 -6.82 -5.52 4.93
CA VAL A 97 -7.43 -4.49 4.06
C VAL A 97 -8.88 -4.84 3.72
N ASN A 98 -9.18 -6.10 3.41
CA ASN A 98 -10.52 -6.51 2.97
C ASN A 98 -11.48 -6.81 4.13
N LYS A 99 -11.00 -7.36 5.25
CA LYS A 99 -11.88 -7.74 6.38
C LYS A 99 -11.97 -6.68 7.47
N PHE A 100 -10.91 -5.88 7.64
CA PHE A 100 -10.80 -4.87 8.70
C PHE A 100 -10.62 -3.47 8.11
N THR A 101 -11.43 -3.11 7.11
CA THR A 101 -11.32 -1.83 6.40
C THR A 101 -11.43 -0.62 7.35
N ASN A 102 -12.25 -0.70 8.39
CA ASN A 102 -12.38 0.36 9.40
C ASN A 102 -11.10 0.58 10.24
N TRP A 103 -10.22 -0.42 10.34
CA TRP A 103 -8.93 -0.28 11.02
C TRP A 103 -7.85 0.27 10.10
N VAL A 104 -7.96 -0.03 8.80
CA VAL A 104 -7.01 0.39 7.78
C VAL A 104 -7.28 1.82 7.35
N VAL A 105 -8.52 2.18 7.06
CA VAL A 105 -8.89 3.52 6.60
C VAL A 105 -9.16 4.40 7.81
N LEU A 106 -8.07 4.83 8.46
CA LEU A 106 -8.13 5.77 9.57
C LEU A 106 -8.06 7.21 9.03
N PRO A 107 -8.83 8.17 9.57
CA PRO A 107 -8.65 9.58 9.29
C PRO A 107 -7.19 10.00 9.51
N SER A 108 -6.68 10.82 8.60
CA SER A 108 -5.35 11.38 8.72
C SER A 108 -5.33 12.56 9.69
N LYS A 109 -4.13 13.12 9.95
CA LYS A 109 -3.94 14.26 10.87
C LYS A 109 -4.68 15.54 10.44
N GLY A 110 -5.24 15.57 9.23
CA GLY A 110 -5.94 16.72 8.67
C GLY A 110 -5.49 17.01 7.23
N PRO A 111 -6.12 18.00 6.58
CA PRO A 111 -5.80 18.39 5.21
C PRO A 111 -4.40 19.01 5.10
N LEU A 112 -3.61 18.59 4.12
CA LEU A 112 -2.29 19.18 3.83
C LEU A 112 -2.42 20.58 3.24
N TRP A 113 -3.42 20.76 2.37
CA TRP A 113 -3.71 22.05 1.75
C TRP A 113 -5.18 22.14 1.38
N GLU A 114 -5.66 23.37 1.29
CA GLU A 114 -6.99 23.72 0.83
C GLU A 114 -6.90 24.88 -0.17
N PHE A 115 -7.57 24.75 -1.30
CA PHE A 115 -7.73 25.81 -2.28
C PHE A 115 -9.17 26.33 -2.25
N ASN A 116 -9.31 27.62 -2.00
CA ASN A 116 -10.58 28.31 -2.07
C ASN A 116 -10.82 28.80 -3.50
N ARG A 117 -11.82 28.23 -4.17
CA ARG A 117 -12.15 28.59 -5.56
C ARG A 117 -12.83 29.94 -5.70
N ARG A 118 -13.43 30.47 -4.63
CA ARG A 118 -14.09 31.80 -4.63
C ARG A 118 -13.08 32.92 -4.54
N THR A 119 -12.03 32.75 -3.74
CA THR A 119 -11.01 33.79 -3.50
C THR A 119 -9.71 33.56 -4.26
N GLY A 120 -9.48 32.35 -4.77
CA GLY A 120 -8.23 31.95 -5.41
C GLY A 120 -7.07 31.73 -4.43
N MET A 121 -7.32 31.74 -3.13
CA MET A 121 -6.27 31.53 -2.11
C MET A 121 -6.00 30.05 -1.88
N VAL A 122 -4.72 29.70 -1.69
CA VAL A 122 -4.26 28.38 -1.23
C VAL A 122 -3.80 28.50 0.22
N THR A 123 -4.36 27.69 1.10
CA THR A 123 -3.92 27.55 2.49
C THR A 123 -3.16 26.23 2.62
N ILE A 124 -1.95 26.29 3.17
CA ILE A 124 -1.11 25.12 3.43
C ILE A 124 -1.08 24.91 4.95
N PHE A 125 -1.35 23.68 5.39
CA PHE A 125 -1.33 23.32 6.80
C PHE A 125 -0.05 22.54 7.11
N ASP A 126 0.75 23.09 8.01
CA ASP A 126 1.96 22.44 8.50
C ASP A 126 1.73 21.88 9.90
N TYR A 127 1.66 20.55 9.99
CA TYR A 127 1.42 19.82 11.24
C TYR A 127 2.70 19.39 11.95
N ASP A 128 3.87 19.53 11.32
CA ASP A 128 5.15 19.13 11.91
C ASP A 128 5.72 20.21 12.84
N ASN A 129 5.26 21.46 12.68
CA ASN A 129 5.57 22.60 13.55
C ASN A 129 4.55 22.84 14.67
N MET A 130 3.58 21.94 14.84
CA MET A 130 2.62 21.96 15.95
C MET A 130 3.06 20.90 16.97
N GLY A 131 3.62 21.35 18.10
CA GLY A 131 4.35 20.56 19.10
C GLY A 131 3.72 19.25 19.57
#